data_AF-A0A1X7SGP3-F1
#
_entry.id   AF-A0A1X7SGP3-F1
#
_cell.length_a   1.000
_cell.length_b   1.000
_cell.length_c   1.000
_cell.angle_alpha   90.00
_cell.angle_beta   90.00
_cell.angle_gamma   90.00
#
_symmetry.space_group_name_H-M   'P 1'
#
loop_
_entity.id
_entity.type
_entity.pdbx_description
1 polymer ?
#
loop_
_entity_poly.entity_id
_entity_poly.type
_entity_poly.pdbx_seq_one_letter_code
_entity_poly.pdbx_strand_id
1 'polypeptide(L)'
;ILSSAIYKKVLSLSQTTISQVTYGHITNLASNDVHSFDLAFRSWHYCLIAPIHVAAVTYLLYLEVNWIAFIFTGLLVIEFILQYIISYIFAKLRARAAKMTDRRVKVMNEIITGIRVIKMYTWEYAFSNVVASIRKKEICLILKYFMILSIIITYSVSSTALTMFILFSVYVNTSDGSLTPRKVFVAFSLVTFIRIYFFELAGTVLRMSVAFVSMKRIR
;
A
#
# COMPACT_ATOMS: atom_id res chain seq x y z
N ILE A 1 4.31 -23.37 -9.57
CA ILE A 1 3.29 -23.84 -10.54
C ILE A 1 3.12 -22.86 -11.70
N LEU A 2 2.79 -21.58 -11.46
CA LEU A 2 2.64 -20.58 -12.52
C LEU A 2 3.88 -20.43 -13.43
N SER A 3 5.09 -20.38 -12.86
CA SER A 3 6.33 -20.29 -13.64
C SER A 3 6.54 -21.49 -14.56
N SER A 4 6.13 -22.69 -14.15
CA SER A 4 6.19 -23.90 -14.99
C SER A 4 5.17 -23.85 -16.12
N ALA A 5 3.97 -23.33 -15.87
CA ALA A 5 2.95 -23.13 -16.90
C ALA A 5 3.39 -22.09 -17.93
N ILE A 6 3.98 -20.97 -17.50
CA ILE A 6 4.57 -19.96 -18.39
C ILE A 6 5.69 -20.59 -19.22
N TYR A 7 6.60 -21.34 -18.60
CA TYR A 7 7.70 -21.99 -19.31
C TYR A 7 7.22 -22.99 -20.37
N LYS A 8 6.26 -23.87 -20.03
CA LYS A 8 5.64 -24.79 -21.00
C LYS A 8 4.93 -24.04 -22.13
N LYS A 9 4.24 -22.93 -21.82
CA LYS A 9 3.55 -22.13 -22.83
C LYS A 9 4.54 -21.50 -23.81
N VAL A 10 5.64 -20.93 -23.31
CA VAL A 10 6.72 -20.37 -24.13
C VAL A 10 7.30 -21.42 -25.07
N LEU A 11 7.54 -22.65 -24.58
CA LEU A 11 8.04 -23.75 -25.42
C LEU A 11 7.04 -24.24 -26.48
N SER A 12 5.75 -24.01 -26.28
CA SER A 12 4.67 -24.42 -27.21
C SER A 12 4.30 -23.37 -28.25
N LEU A 13 4.79 -22.13 -28.11
CA LEU A 13 4.44 -21.02 -29.00
C LEU A 13 5.22 -21.09 -30.31
N SER A 14 4.57 -20.68 -31.40
CA SER A 14 5.23 -20.60 -32.70
C SER A 14 6.31 -19.50 -32.71
N GLN A 15 7.35 -19.67 -33.52
CA GLN A 15 8.46 -18.72 -33.62
C GLN A 15 8.00 -17.31 -34.03
N THR A 16 6.95 -17.20 -34.84
CA THR A 16 6.34 -15.92 -35.25
C THR A 16 5.68 -15.21 -34.07
N THR A 17 4.96 -15.92 -33.21
CA THR A 17 4.37 -15.34 -31.99
C THR A 17 5.45 -14.96 -30.96
N ILE A 18 6.49 -15.79 -30.81
CA ILE A 18 7.62 -15.50 -29.90
C ILE A 18 8.39 -14.27 -30.39
N SER A 19 8.57 -14.09 -31.70
CA SER A 19 9.26 -12.90 -32.24
C SER A 19 8.50 -11.58 -32.01
N GLN A 20 7.19 -11.63 -31.77
CA GLN A 20 6.39 -10.46 -31.42
C GLN A 20 6.52 -10.06 -29.94
N VAL A 21 7.02 -10.95 -29.07
CA VAL A 21 7.14 -10.74 -27.63
C VAL A 21 8.61 -10.59 -27.24
N THR A 22 8.98 -9.47 -26.63
CA THR A 22 10.36 -9.24 -26.19
C THR A 22 10.74 -10.21 -25.07
N TYR A 23 11.98 -10.72 -25.07
CA TYR A 23 12.53 -11.53 -23.97
C TYR A 23 12.31 -10.88 -22.59
N GLY A 24 12.51 -9.56 -22.49
CA GLY A 24 12.26 -8.79 -21.26
C GLY A 24 10.81 -8.81 -20.78
N HIS A 25 9.84 -8.99 -21.68
CA HIS A 25 8.43 -9.14 -21.31
C HIS A 25 8.18 -10.50 -20.65
N ILE A 26 8.74 -11.58 -21.21
CA ILE A 26 8.62 -12.94 -20.68
C ILE A 26 9.29 -13.04 -19.29
N THR A 27 10.47 -12.46 -19.12
CA THR A 27 11.17 -12.47 -17.82
C THR A 27 10.43 -11.65 -16.77
N ASN A 28 9.84 -10.51 -17.14
CA ASN A 28 9.00 -9.73 -16.24
C ASN A 28 7.72 -10.50 -15.84
N LEU A 29 7.08 -11.20 -16.79
CA LEU A 29 5.92 -12.04 -16.53
C LEU A 29 6.26 -13.17 -15.53
N ALA A 30 7.35 -13.88 -15.78
CA ALA A 30 7.78 -15.02 -14.96
C ALA A 30 8.25 -14.63 -13.56
N SER A 31 8.75 -13.40 -13.39
CA SER A 31 9.31 -12.92 -12.11
C SER A 31 8.32 -12.05 -11.35
N ASN A 32 7.92 -10.91 -11.92
CA ASN A 32 7.17 -9.86 -11.24
C ASN A 32 5.67 -10.17 -11.15
N ASP A 33 5.07 -10.62 -12.25
CA ASP A 33 3.63 -10.93 -12.29
C ASP A 33 3.32 -12.22 -11.52
N VAL A 34 4.17 -13.26 -11.60
CA VAL A 34 4.04 -14.46 -10.75
C VAL A 34 4.20 -14.13 -9.26
N HIS A 35 5.20 -13.31 -8.90
CA HIS A 35 5.41 -12.93 -7.50
C HIS A 35 4.22 -12.13 -6.94
N SER A 36 3.67 -11.22 -7.73
CA SER A 36 2.48 -10.45 -7.36
C SER A 36 1.28 -11.35 -7.10
N PHE A 37 1.11 -12.41 -7.91
CA PHE A 37 0.06 -13.41 -7.71
C PHE A 37 0.26 -14.24 -6.44
N ASP A 38 1.51 -14.67 -6.13
CA ASP A 38 1.80 -15.42 -4.89
C ASP A 38 1.47 -14.59 -3.63
N LEU A 39 1.85 -13.32 -3.62
CA LEU A 39 1.55 -12.40 -2.52
C LEU A 39 0.04 -12.19 -2.34
N ALA A 40 -0.70 -12.06 -3.43
CA ALA A 40 -2.15 -11.91 -3.39
C ALA A 40 -2.83 -13.19 -2.89
N PHE A 41 -2.43 -14.37 -3.41
CA PHE A 41 -2.96 -15.66 -2.97
C PHE A 41 -2.73 -15.91 -1.47
N ARG A 42 -1.52 -15.58 -0.99
CA ARG A 42 -1.17 -15.71 0.44
C ARG A 42 -2.04 -14.84 1.34
N SER A 43 -2.46 -13.68 0.87
CA SER A 43 -3.19 -12.69 1.68
C SER A 43 -4.70 -12.69 1.46
N TRP A 44 -5.22 -13.41 0.47
CA TRP A 44 -6.64 -13.41 0.09
C TRP A 44 -7.60 -13.68 1.26
N HIS A 45 -7.19 -14.54 2.20
CA HIS A 45 -8.00 -14.97 3.34
C HIS A 45 -8.40 -13.80 4.26
N TYR A 46 -7.61 -12.74 4.34
CA TYR A 46 -7.94 -11.56 5.13
C TYR A 46 -9.25 -10.89 4.67
N CYS A 47 -9.53 -10.88 3.37
CA CYS A 47 -10.77 -10.28 2.83
C CYS A 47 -12.02 -11.06 3.25
N LEU A 48 -11.94 -12.40 3.25
CA LEU A 48 -13.06 -13.27 3.61
C LEU A 48 -13.33 -13.25 5.12
N ILE A 49 -12.27 -13.19 5.91
CA ILE A 49 -12.32 -13.30 7.36
C ILE A 49 -12.56 -11.94 8.05
N ALA A 50 -12.30 -10.82 7.36
CA ALA A 50 -12.55 -9.46 7.87
C ALA A 50 -13.94 -9.24 8.50
N PRO A 51 -15.08 -9.54 7.83
CA PRO A 51 -16.41 -9.32 8.42
C PRO A 51 -16.64 -10.16 9.68
N ILE A 52 -16.07 -11.37 9.73
CA ILE A 52 -16.16 -12.26 10.89
C ILE A 52 -15.41 -11.65 12.08
N HIS A 53 -14.21 -11.11 11.87
CA HIS A 53 -13.46 -10.43 12.93
C HIS A 53 -14.16 -9.19 13.45
N VAL A 54 -14.72 -8.36 12.56
CA VAL A 54 -15.48 -7.17 12.99
C VAL A 54 -16.67 -7.60 13.83
N ALA A 55 -17.47 -8.56 13.37
CA ALA A 55 -18.62 -9.06 14.12
C ALA A 55 -18.22 -9.65 15.49
N ALA A 56 -17.16 -10.45 15.53
CA ALA A 56 -16.66 -11.06 16.78
C ALA A 56 -16.15 -10.01 17.77
N VAL A 57 -15.39 -9.01 17.31
CA VAL A 57 -14.88 -7.93 18.17
C VAL A 57 -16.02 -7.05 18.68
N THR A 58 -16.98 -6.71 17.83
CA THR A 58 -18.18 -5.97 18.24
C THR A 58 -18.98 -6.76 19.28
N TYR A 59 -19.16 -8.06 19.10
CA TYR A 59 -19.87 -8.92 20.05
C TYR A 59 -19.15 -9.00 21.40
N LEU A 60 -17.82 -9.22 21.40
CA LEU A 60 -17.04 -9.29 22.64
C LEU A 60 -17.02 -7.94 23.38
N LEU A 61 -16.93 -6.83 22.65
CA LEU A 61 -17.04 -5.49 23.25
C LEU A 61 -18.44 -5.22 23.79
N TYR A 62 -19.50 -5.72 23.13
CA TYR A 62 -20.86 -5.59 23.60
C TYR A 62 -21.05 -6.27 24.97
N LEU A 63 -20.39 -7.40 25.21
CA LEU A 63 -20.44 -8.07 26.52
C LEU A 63 -19.81 -7.25 27.66
N GLU A 64 -18.84 -6.38 27.36
CA GLU A 64 -18.12 -5.60 28.39
C GLU A 64 -18.69 -4.17 28.56
N VAL A 65 -19.16 -3.57 27.45
CA VAL A 65 -19.49 -2.13 27.34
C VAL A 65 -20.91 -1.89 26.79
N ASN A 66 -21.71 -2.95 26.61
CA ASN A 66 -23.08 -2.91 26.09
C ASN A 66 -23.17 -2.17 24.74
N TRP A 67 -24.18 -1.32 24.57
CA TRP A 67 -24.52 -0.63 23.32
C TRP A 67 -23.42 0.31 22.80
N ILE A 68 -22.50 0.77 23.66
CA ILE A 68 -21.38 1.64 23.30
C ILE A 68 -20.43 0.94 22.31
N ALA A 69 -20.41 -0.40 22.30
CA ALA A 69 -19.66 -1.20 21.33
C ALA A 69 -20.01 -0.86 19.86
N PHE A 70 -21.26 -0.45 19.59
CA PHE A 70 -21.68 -0.06 18.24
C PHE A 70 -21.12 1.31 17.82
N ILE A 71 -21.11 2.30 18.73
CA ILE A 71 -20.46 3.60 18.49
C ILE A 71 -18.98 3.37 18.16
N PHE A 72 -18.33 2.52 18.97
CA PHE A 72 -16.94 2.16 18.79
C PHE A 72 -16.66 1.48 17.44
N THR A 73 -17.52 0.54 17.06
CA THR A 73 -17.41 -0.14 15.74
C THR A 73 -17.56 0.86 14.60
N GLY A 74 -18.50 1.82 14.71
CA GLY A 74 -18.64 2.90 13.74
C GLY A 74 -17.39 3.77 13.62
N LEU A 75 -16.78 4.14 14.76
CA LEU A 75 -15.52 4.89 14.78
C LEU A 75 -14.39 4.12 14.08
N LEU A 76 -14.22 2.83 14.36
CA LEU A 76 -13.22 1.99 13.70
C LEU A 76 -13.40 1.91 12.18
N VAL A 77 -14.64 1.81 11.70
CA VAL A 77 -14.94 1.79 10.26
C VAL A 77 -14.56 3.12 9.62
N ILE A 78 -14.84 4.25 10.27
CA ILE A 78 -14.45 5.59 9.79
C ILE A 78 -12.93 5.72 9.74
N GLU A 79 -12.22 5.29 10.79
CA GLU A 79 -10.75 5.30 10.83
C GLU A 79 -10.15 4.44 9.70
N PHE A 80 -10.74 3.27 9.43
CA PHE A 80 -10.32 2.41 8.32
C PHE A 80 -10.48 3.09 6.95
N ILE A 81 -11.63 3.73 6.71
CA ILE A 81 -11.89 4.47 5.46
C ILE A 81 -10.88 5.61 5.30
N LEU A 82 -10.63 6.38 6.37
CA LEU A 82 -9.66 7.46 6.37
C LEU A 82 -8.25 6.94 6.03
N GLN A 83 -7.82 5.87 6.69
CA GLN A 83 -6.53 5.22 6.46
C GLN A 83 -6.39 4.75 5.01
N TYR A 84 -7.43 4.18 4.42
CA TYR A 84 -7.45 3.74 3.03
C TYR A 84 -7.26 4.93 2.07
N ILE A 85 -7.99 6.03 2.28
CA ILE A 85 -7.90 7.23 1.44
C ILE A 85 -6.48 7.83 1.49
N ILE A 86 -5.91 7.99 2.69
CA ILE A 86 -4.55 8.54 2.86
C ILE A 86 -3.51 7.62 2.19
N SER A 87 -3.67 6.29 2.35
CA SER A 87 -2.79 5.30 1.72
C SER A 87 -2.87 5.34 0.18
N TYR A 88 -4.06 5.57 -0.38
CA TYR A 88 -4.24 5.75 -1.82
C TYR A 88 -3.52 7.00 -2.35
N ILE A 89 -3.62 8.12 -1.61
CA ILE A 89 -2.90 9.36 -1.97
C ILE A 89 -1.39 9.14 -1.92
N PHE A 90 -0.89 8.45 -0.88
CA PHE A 90 0.51 8.07 -0.76
C PHE A 90 0.97 7.25 -1.98
N ALA A 91 0.23 6.21 -2.36
CA ALA A 91 0.56 5.37 -3.52
C ALA A 91 0.63 6.19 -4.82
N LYS A 92 -0.32 7.12 -5.02
CA LYS A 92 -0.36 8.00 -6.20
C LYS A 92 0.85 8.95 -6.24
N LEU A 93 1.25 9.53 -5.12
CA LEU A 93 2.43 10.40 -5.06
C LEU A 93 3.73 9.62 -5.27
N ARG A 94 3.85 8.44 -4.66
CA ARG A 94 5.01 7.54 -4.86
C ARG A 94 5.15 7.15 -6.33
N ALA A 95 4.05 6.80 -7.01
CA ALA A 95 4.06 6.49 -8.44
C ALA A 95 4.47 7.69 -9.30
N ARG A 96 4.04 8.91 -8.95
CA ARG A 96 4.48 10.14 -9.64
C ARG A 96 5.97 10.41 -9.42
N ALA A 97 6.48 10.20 -8.21
CA ALA A 97 7.89 10.34 -7.90
C ALA A 97 8.73 9.35 -8.73
N ALA A 98 8.33 8.08 -8.79
CA ALA A 98 9.00 7.05 -9.60
C ALA A 98 9.09 7.46 -11.09
N LYS A 99 7.99 7.94 -11.70
CA LYS A 99 8.00 8.44 -13.08
C LYS A 99 8.98 9.59 -13.30
N MET A 100 9.14 10.48 -12.31
CA MET A 100 10.11 11.58 -12.40
C MET A 100 11.55 11.08 -12.27
N THR A 101 11.79 10.10 -11.41
CA THR A 101 13.08 9.41 -11.31
C THR A 101 13.44 8.72 -12.62
N ASP A 102 12.51 7.99 -13.26
CA ASP A 102 12.71 7.34 -14.55
C ASP A 102 13.09 8.36 -15.64
N ARG A 103 12.39 9.50 -15.68
CA ARG A 103 12.72 10.59 -16.60
C ARG A 103 14.13 11.13 -16.38
N ARG A 104 14.55 11.33 -15.12
CA ARG A 104 15.91 11.79 -14.80
C ARG A 104 16.95 10.77 -15.28
N VAL A 105 16.74 9.49 -15.00
CA VAL A 105 17.66 8.42 -15.42
C VAL A 105 17.76 8.35 -16.94
N LYS A 106 16.63 8.49 -17.65
CA LYS A 106 16.62 8.53 -19.12
C LYS A 106 17.46 9.69 -19.67
N VAL A 107 17.27 10.90 -19.17
CA VAL A 107 18.04 12.09 -19.60
C VAL A 107 19.52 11.92 -19.29
N MET A 108 19.87 11.36 -18.13
CA MET A 108 21.26 11.06 -17.81
C MET A 108 21.89 10.06 -18.80
N ASN A 109 21.15 9.02 -19.21
CA ASN A 109 21.62 8.06 -20.22
C ASN A 109 21.85 8.73 -21.58
N GLU A 110 20.96 9.65 -22.00
CA GLU A 110 21.12 10.43 -23.23
C GLU A 110 22.38 11.31 -23.18
N ILE A 111 22.64 11.97 -22.05
CA ILE A 111 23.84 12.79 -21.83
C ILE A 111 25.12 11.95 -21.90
N ILE A 112 25.15 10.78 -21.26
CA ILE A 112 26.31 9.88 -21.27
C ILE A 112 26.60 9.40 -22.69
N THR A 113 25.55 9.03 -23.43
CA THR A 113 25.67 8.57 -24.81
C THR A 113 26.20 9.67 -25.73
N GLY A 114 25.80 10.94 -25.50
CA GLY A 114 26.18 12.11 -26.29
C GLY A 114 27.39 12.92 -25.76
N ILE A 115 28.13 12.42 -24.77
CA ILE A 115 29.06 13.26 -23.98
C ILE A 115 30.16 13.95 -24.79
N ARG A 116 30.65 13.30 -25.87
CA ARG A 116 31.69 13.87 -26.73
C ARG A 116 31.24 15.15 -27.43
N VAL A 117 30.00 15.16 -27.96
CA VAL A 117 29.42 16.34 -28.62
C VAL A 117 29.20 17.45 -27.61
N ILE A 118 28.65 17.12 -26.44
CA ILE A 118 28.41 18.09 -25.36
C ILE A 118 29.71 18.80 -24.97
N LYS A 119 30.81 18.05 -24.82
CA LYS A 119 32.13 18.61 -24.50
C LYS A 119 32.72 19.43 -25.64
N MET A 120 32.58 18.98 -26.89
CA MET A 120 33.05 19.71 -28.07
C MET A 120 32.42 21.11 -28.19
N TYR A 121 31.15 21.25 -27.79
CA TYR A 121 30.41 22.51 -27.83
C TYR A 121 30.30 23.22 -26.47
N THR A 122 30.99 22.74 -25.43
CA THR A 122 30.96 23.31 -24.05
C THR A 122 29.54 23.44 -23.45
N TRP A 123 28.64 22.53 -23.81
CA TRP A 123 27.23 22.57 -23.39
C TRP A 123 26.98 21.98 -21.99
N GLU A 124 28.02 21.62 -21.23
CA GLU A 124 27.88 20.97 -19.92
C GLU A 124 26.98 21.73 -18.94
N TYR A 125 27.09 23.06 -18.87
CA TYR A 125 26.30 23.87 -17.96
C TYR A 125 24.82 23.89 -18.35
N ALA A 126 24.52 23.94 -19.65
CA ALA A 126 23.14 23.90 -20.14
C ALA A 126 22.47 22.56 -19.81
N PHE A 127 23.14 21.44 -20.07
CA PHE A 127 22.62 20.11 -19.72
C PHE A 127 22.54 19.88 -18.20
N SER A 128 23.50 20.41 -17.43
CA SER A 128 23.46 20.38 -15.97
C SER A 128 22.20 21.08 -15.42
N ASN A 129 21.89 22.26 -15.95
CA ASN A 129 20.68 23.01 -15.56
C ASN A 129 19.38 22.25 -15.89
N VAL A 130 19.34 21.55 -17.02
CA VAL A 130 18.20 20.68 -17.38
C VAL A 130 18.02 19.58 -16.34
N VAL A 131 19.08 18.85 -16.00
CA VAL A 131 19.02 17.77 -14.99
C VAL A 131 18.65 18.31 -13.61
N ALA A 132 19.23 19.45 -13.20
CA ALA A 132 18.92 20.11 -11.94
C ALA A 132 17.43 20.49 -11.82
N SER A 133 16.82 20.99 -12.92
CA SER A 133 15.39 21.32 -12.95
C SER A 133 14.49 20.09 -12.75
N ILE A 134 14.87 18.95 -13.35
CA ILE A 134 14.17 17.66 -13.19
C ILE A 134 14.34 17.16 -11.75
N ARG A 135 15.56 17.22 -11.22
CA ARG A 135 15.88 16.80 -9.85
C ARG A 135 15.11 17.62 -8.80
N LYS A 136 14.95 18.93 -8.98
CA LYS A 136 14.15 19.78 -8.09
C LYS A 136 12.68 19.33 -8.03
N LYS A 137 12.09 18.99 -9.18
CA LYS A 137 10.71 18.47 -9.27
C LYS A 137 10.60 17.08 -8.63
N GLU A 138 11.59 16.21 -8.85
CA GLU A 138 11.67 14.88 -8.24
C GLU A 138 11.72 14.99 -6.70
N ILE A 139 12.63 15.79 -6.16
CA ILE A 139 12.78 15.99 -4.70
C ILE A 139 11.49 16.54 -4.08
N CYS A 140 10.82 17.49 -4.75
CA CYS A 140 9.53 18.01 -4.27
C CYS A 140 8.48 16.91 -4.12
N LEU A 141 8.38 15.98 -5.07
CA LEU A 141 7.46 14.84 -4.97
C LEU A 141 7.90 13.84 -3.90
N ILE A 142 9.22 13.62 -3.76
CA ILE A 142 9.79 12.75 -2.74
C ILE A 142 9.41 13.25 -1.35
N LEU A 143 9.67 14.53 -1.08
CA LEU A 143 9.32 15.15 0.20
C LEU A 143 7.82 15.08 0.48
N LYS A 144 6.98 15.33 -0.53
CA LYS A 144 5.52 15.25 -0.38
C LYS A 144 5.04 13.85 0.02
N TYR A 145 5.51 12.78 -0.62
CA TYR A 145 5.06 11.45 -0.22
C TYR A 145 5.64 11.02 1.12
N PHE A 146 6.87 11.44 1.48
CA PHE A 146 7.43 11.17 2.80
C PHE A 146 6.67 11.90 3.91
N MET A 147 6.21 13.14 3.68
CA MET A 147 5.33 13.82 4.63
C MET A 147 4.03 13.03 4.86
N ILE A 148 3.40 12.52 3.80
CA ILE A 148 2.21 11.68 3.95
C ILE A 148 2.55 10.37 4.68
N LEU A 149 3.69 9.75 4.38
CA LEU A 149 4.13 8.55 5.09
C LEU A 149 4.28 8.80 6.59
N SER A 150 4.90 9.92 6.96
CA SER A 150 5.01 10.33 8.36
C SER A 150 3.64 10.51 9.01
N ILE A 151 2.68 11.14 8.32
CA ILE A 151 1.31 11.28 8.81
C ILE A 151 0.67 9.90 9.04
N ILE A 152 0.81 8.97 8.09
CA ILE A 152 0.27 7.59 8.21
C ILE A 152 0.85 6.88 9.44
N ILE A 153 2.17 6.94 9.63
CA ILE A 153 2.85 6.27 10.75
C ILE A 153 2.42 6.90 12.08
N THR A 154 2.47 8.22 12.19
CA THR A 154 2.07 8.94 13.40
C THR A 154 0.61 8.66 13.74
N TYR A 155 -0.29 8.70 12.76
CA TYR A 155 -1.70 8.37 12.93
C TYR A 155 -1.89 6.93 13.41
N SER A 156 -1.17 5.96 12.83
CA SER A 156 -1.27 4.56 13.23
C SER A 156 -0.89 4.32 14.70
N VAL A 157 0.10 5.05 15.21
CA VAL A 157 0.56 4.94 16.60
C VAL A 157 -0.38 5.66 17.56
N SER A 158 -0.80 6.89 17.23
CA SER A 158 -1.63 7.71 18.13
C SER A 158 -3.10 7.30 18.15
N SER A 159 -3.61 6.78 17.04
CA SER A 159 -5.03 6.48 16.87
C SER A 159 -5.53 5.45 17.89
N THR A 160 -4.75 4.42 18.26
CA THR A 160 -5.15 3.46 19.30
C THR A 160 -5.41 4.14 20.65
N ALA A 161 -4.54 5.07 21.07
CA ALA A 161 -4.72 5.81 22.31
C ALA A 161 -5.94 6.75 22.24
N LEU A 162 -6.15 7.41 21.09
CA LEU A 162 -7.31 8.27 20.87
C LEU A 162 -8.63 7.48 20.92
N THR A 163 -8.71 6.33 20.24
CA THR A 163 -9.93 5.50 20.24
C THR A 163 -10.23 4.97 21.64
N MET A 164 -9.21 4.58 22.41
CA MET A 164 -9.38 4.18 23.82
C MET A 164 -9.90 5.32 24.67
N PHE A 165 -9.33 6.51 24.52
CA PHE A 165 -9.75 7.68 25.28
C PHE A 165 -11.21 8.03 24.99
N ILE A 166 -11.62 8.03 23.71
CA ILE A 166 -13.00 8.29 23.30
C ILE A 166 -13.94 7.21 23.86
N LEU A 167 -13.57 5.93 23.72
CA LEU A 167 -14.38 4.80 24.20
C LEU A 167 -14.69 4.92 25.70
N PHE A 168 -13.66 5.11 26.53
CA PHE A 168 -13.86 5.19 27.98
C PHE A 168 -14.49 6.50 28.41
N SER A 169 -14.23 7.61 27.71
CA SER A 169 -14.92 8.88 27.97
C SER A 169 -16.43 8.74 27.74
N VAL A 170 -16.84 8.14 26.62
CA VAL A 170 -18.27 7.87 26.34
C VAL A 170 -18.84 6.90 27.38
N TYR A 171 -18.11 5.85 27.72
CA TYR A 171 -18.56 4.88 28.72
C TYR A 171 -18.83 5.51 30.09
N VAL A 172 -17.90 6.34 30.60
CA VAL A 172 -18.06 7.01 31.90
C VAL A 172 -19.21 8.02 31.89
N ASN A 173 -19.48 8.67 30.76
CA ASN A 173 -20.56 9.66 30.67
C ASN A 173 -21.95 9.04 30.49
N THR A 174 -22.06 7.82 29.96
CA THR A 174 -23.37 7.21 29.68
C THR A 174 -23.71 6.00 30.55
N SER A 175 -22.71 5.31 31.11
CA SER A 175 -22.95 4.13 31.94
C SER A 175 -22.77 4.47 33.41
N ASP A 176 -23.74 4.11 34.24
CA ASP A 176 -23.63 4.19 35.70
C ASP A 176 -22.65 3.15 36.28
N GLY A 177 -22.13 2.25 35.44
CA GLY A 177 -21.22 1.18 35.82
C GLY A 177 -19.78 1.67 35.98
N SER A 178 -19.09 1.20 37.03
CA SER A 178 -17.68 1.53 37.26
C SER A 178 -16.75 0.99 36.17
N LEU A 179 -15.73 1.78 35.84
CA LEU A 179 -14.66 1.38 34.93
C LEU A 179 -13.68 0.47 35.68
N THR A 180 -13.81 -0.85 35.48
CA THR A 180 -12.89 -1.83 36.07
C THR A 180 -11.67 -2.05 35.18
N PRO A 181 -10.47 -2.34 35.76
CA PRO A 181 -9.26 -2.62 34.98
C PRO A 181 -9.46 -3.73 33.95
N ARG A 182 -10.26 -4.76 34.28
CA ARG A 182 -10.62 -5.85 33.37
C ARG A 182 -11.21 -5.32 32.06
N LYS A 183 -12.22 -4.43 32.13
CA LYS A 183 -12.87 -3.85 30.95
C LYS A 183 -11.87 -3.09 30.09
N VAL A 184 -10.97 -2.34 30.73
CA VAL A 184 -9.95 -1.55 30.05
C VAL A 184 -8.98 -2.44 29.27
N PHE A 185 -8.44 -3.47 29.91
CA PHE A 185 -7.50 -4.38 29.26
C PHE A 185 -8.14 -5.21 28.15
N VAL A 186 -9.36 -5.73 28.38
CA VAL A 186 -10.09 -6.50 27.34
C VAL A 186 -10.36 -5.63 26.12
N ALA A 187 -10.88 -4.42 26.30
CA ALA A 187 -11.10 -3.49 25.21
C ALA A 187 -9.76 -3.18 24.50
N PHE A 188 -8.70 -2.85 25.25
CA PHE A 188 -7.38 -2.58 24.68
C PHE A 188 -6.86 -3.70 23.77
N SER A 189 -6.95 -4.95 24.23
CA SER A 189 -6.55 -6.12 23.45
C SER A 189 -7.39 -6.29 22.18
N LEU A 190 -8.71 -6.15 22.28
CA LEU A 190 -9.62 -6.28 21.12
C LEU A 190 -9.38 -5.22 20.05
N VAL A 191 -9.12 -3.98 20.47
CA VAL A 191 -8.85 -2.86 19.54
C VAL A 191 -7.48 -3.00 18.87
N THR A 192 -6.47 -3.42 19.63
CA THR A 192 -5.14 -3.67 19.05
C THR A 192 -5.20 -4.82 18.04
N PHE A 193 -5.94 -5.88 18.37
CA PHE A 193 -6.16 -7.01 17.50
C PHE A 193 -6.83 -6.61 16.17
N ILE A 194 -8.00 -5.95 16.22
CA ILE A 194 -8.73 -5.58 14.99
C ILE A 194 -7.93 -4.62 14.10
N ARG A 195 -7.09 -3.75 14.71
CA ARG A 195 -6.23 -2.81 13.97
C ARG A 195 -5.14 -3.51 13.17
N ILE A 196 -4.47 -4.51 13.75
CA ILE A 196 -3.47 -5.31 13.02
C ILE A 196 -4.14 -6.00 11.82
N TYR A 197 -5.34 -6.55 12.02
CA TYR A 197 -6.11 -7.16 10.93
C TYR A 197 -6.51 -6.16 9.84
N PHE A 198 -6.95 -4.96 10.22
CA PHE A 198 -7.30 -3.90 9.27
C PHE A 198 -6.08 -3.41 8.47
N PHE A 199 -4.91 -3.34 9.10
CA PHE A 199 -3.67 -3.01 8.40
C PHE A 199 -3.32 -4.05 7.33
N GLU A 200 -3.39 -5.35 7.67
CA GLU A 200 -3.17 -6.44 6.71
C GLU A 200 -4.24 -6.48 5.62
N LEU A 201 -5.51 -6.22 5.97
CA LEU A 201 -6.61 -6.13 5.01
C LEU A 201 -6.35 -5.02 3.97
N ALA A 202 -5.95 -3.82 4.40
CA ALA A 202 -5.62 -2.73 3.49
C ALA A 202 -4.45 -3.10 2.54
N GLY A 203 -3.43 -3.77 3.07
CA GLY A 203 -2.33 -4.31 2.26
C GLY A 203 -2.78 -5.37 1.26
N THR A 204 -3.71 -6.24 1.66
CA THR A 204 -4.29 -7.30 0.83
C THR A 204 -5.05 -6.73 -0.37
N VAL A 205 -5.88 -5.70 -0.15
CA VAL A 205 -6.64 -5.03 -1.24
C VAL A 205 -5.69 -4.49 -2.31
N LEU A 206 -4.56 -3.89 -1.91
CA LEU A 206 -3.55 -3.41 -2.84
C LEU A 206 -2.90 -4.56 -3.62
N ARG A 207 -2.48 -5.64 -2.93
CA ARG A 207 -1.86 -6.82 -3.56
C ARG A 207 -2.81 -7.49 -4.55
N MET A 208 -4.08 -7.63 -4.20
CA MET A 208 -5.14 -8.16 -5.06
C MET A 208 -5.36 -7.29 -6.31
N SER A 209 -5.35 -5.96 -6.15
CA SER A 209 -5.45 -5.02 -7.27
C SER A 209 -4.29 -5.17 -8.26
N VAL A 210 -3.05 -5.29 -7.74
CA VAL A 210 -1.86 -5.54 -8.58
C VAL A 210 -1.97 -6.91 -9.26
N ALA A 211 -2.32 -7.95 -8.53
CA ALA A 211 -2.50 -9.29 -9.08
C ALA A 211 -3.59 -9.34 -10.16
N PHE A 212 -4.67 -8.57 -10.03
CA PHE A 212 -5.71 -8.47 -11.06
C PHE A 212 -5.18 -7.86 -12.36
N VAL A 213 -4.33 -6.84 -12.28
CA VAL A 213 -3.64 -6.27 -13.45
C VAL A 213 -2.65 -7.28 -14.04
N SER A 214 -1.90 -8.00 -13.20
CA SER A 214 -0.98 -9.06 -13.63
C SER A 214 -1.70 -10.22 -14.34
N MET A 215 -2.86 -10.65 -13.82
CA MET A 215 -3.67 -11.69 -14.48
C MET A 215 -4.12 -11.27 -15.89
N LYS A 216 -4.47 -10.00 -16.09
CA LYS A 216 -4.82 -9.47 -17.42
C LYS A 216 -3.64 -9.46 -18.40
N ARG A 217 -2.39 -9.49 -17.91
CA ARG A 217 -1.19 -9.57 -18.76
C ARG A 217 -0.78 -11.00 -19.08
N ILE A 218 -1.09 -11.94 -18.19
CA ILE A 218 -0.77 -13.37 -18.38
C ILE A 218 -1.78 -14.05 -19.32
N ARG A 219 -3.04 -13.59 -19.32
CA ARG A 219 -4.12 -14.07 -20.20
C ARG A 219 -3.99 -13.51 -21.60
#